data_AF-A0A8T0WD83-F1
#
_entry.id   AF-A0A8T0WD83-F1
#
_cell.length_a   1.000
_cell.length_b   1.000
_cell.length_c   1.000
_cell.angle_alpha   90.00
_cell.angle_beta   90.00
_cell.angle_gamma   90.00
#
_symmetry.space_group_name_H-M   'P 1'
#
loop_
_entity.id
_entity.type
_entity.pdbx_description
1 polymer ?
#
loop_
_entity_poly.entity_id
_entity_poly.type
_entity_poly.pdbx_seq_one_letter_code
_entity_poly.pdbx_strand_id
1 'polypeptide(L)'
;MATCGSPVLALASQQEGLLQRKPRPYTPSIWGDFFLKHQPCTPSQLLSMKESARIKQEEVRQIILETTASCELVLKLELVDTLQRIGVNYHYRKEIDELLRDIHGSKHEEEGCDDELYLVSLRFYLLRKHGTMSLLMCL
;
A
#
# COMPACT_ATOMS: atom_id res chain seq x y z
N MET A 1 62.20 27.66 32.47
CA MET A 1 62.65 27.65 31.05
C MET A 1 63.95 26.85 31.03
N ALA A 2 64.12 25.71 30.36
CA ALA A 2 63.40 25.07 29.28
C ALA A 2 63.50 23.54 29.44
N THR A 3 62.45 22.81 29.05
CA THR A 3 62.48 21.35 28.85
C THR A 3 62.60 21.08 27.35
N CYS A 4 63.68 20.43 26.94
CA CYS A 4 63.82 19.69 25.67
C CYS A 4 65.06 18.81 25.81
N GLY A 5 65.14 17.57 25.37
CA GLY A 5 64.27 16.68 24.61
C GLY A 5 65.20 15.54 24.21
N SER A 6 64.94 14.30 24.64
CA SER A 6 65.77 13.16 24.24
C SER A 6 65.54 12.84 22.75
N PRO A 7 66.58 12.48 21.99
CA PRO A 7 66.44 12.11 20.60
C PRO A 7 65.99 10.65 20.53
N VAL A 8 64.73 10.40 20.14
CA VAL A 8 64.30 9.06 19.78
C VAL A 8 64.73 8.81 18.34
N LEU A 9 65.63 7.85 18.22
CA LEU A 9 66.20 7.31 16.98
C LEU A 9 65.11 6.96 15.96
N ALA A 10 65.35 7.37 14.73
CA ALA A 10 64.57 6.99 13.56
C ALA A 10 64.58 5.46 13.38
N LEU A 11 63.39 4.85 13.29
CA LEU A 11 63.22 3.54 12.68
C LEU A 11 62.42 3.66 11.39
N ALA A 12 63.14 3.31 10.32
CA ALA A 12 62.75 2.93 8.98
C ALA A 12 61.25 2.91 8.60
N SER A 13 61.01 3.57 7.47
CA SER A 13 59.94 3.37 6.49
C SER A 13 59.39 1.94 6.46
N GLN A 14 58.18 1.74 6.97
CA GLN A 14 57.35 0.61 6.58
C GLN A 14 56.18 1.14 5.75
N GLN A 15 56.28 0.80 4.48
CA GLN A 15 55.29 0.95 3.44
C GLN A 15 53.94 0.41 3.92
N GLU A 16 53.01 1.30 4.28
CA GLU A 16 51.60 0.96 4.33
C GLU A 16 51.16 0.66 2.90
N GLY A 17 51.26 -0.61 2.53
CA GLY A 17 50.66 -1.13 1.32
C GLY A 17 49.17 -0.82 1.39
N LEU A 18 48.75 0.20 0.64
CA LEU A 18 47.38 0.42 0.21
C LEU A 18 46.86 -0.92 -0.30
N LEU A 19 46.18 -1.68 0.56
CA LEU A 19 45.37 -2.81 0.14
C LEU A 19 44.29 -2.22 -0.76
N GLN A 20 44.59 -2.13 -2.06
CA GLN A 20 43.62 -1.83 -3.09
C GLN A 20 42.61 -2.97 -3.09
N ARG A 21 41.60 -2.84 -2.23
CA ARG A 21 40.41 -3.67 -2.24
C ARG A 21 39.76 -3.48 -3.60
N LYS A 22 39.77 -4.53 -4.43
CA LYS A 22 39.05 -4.55 -5.72
C LYS A 22 37.64 -3.97 -5.51
N PRO A 23 37.26 -2.90 -6.21
CA PRO A 23 35.92 -2.34 -6.07
C PRO A 23 34.90 -3.40 -6.48
N ARG A 24 33.90 -3.62 -5.62
CA ARG A 24 32.84 -4.60 -5.89
C ARG A 24 31.98 -4.08 -7.04
N PRO A 25 31.62 -4.90 -8.04
CA PRO A 25 30.90 -4.47 -9.24
C PRO A 25 29.39 -4.33 -8.97
N TYR A 26 29.01 -3.75 -7.84
CA TYR A 26 27.59 -3.52 -7.53
C TYR A 26 27.19 -2.15 -8.01
N THR A 27 26.05 -2.10 -8.70
CA THR A 27 25.40 -0.84 -9.06
C THR A 27 24.98 -0.12 -7.78
N PRO A 28 25.28 1.18 -7.65
CA PRO A 28 24.82 1.98 -6.52
C PRO A 28 23.29 1.92 -6.37
N SER A 29 22.82 2.13 -5.13
CA SER A 29 21.40 2.33 -4.86
C SER A 29 20.86 3.49 -5.68
N ILE A 30 19.74 3.27 -6.39
CA ILE A 30 19.01 4.34 -7.09
C ILE A 30 18.53 5.45 -6.14
N TRP A 31 18.45 5.14 -4.85
CA TRP A 31 17.98 6.06 -3.81
C TRP A 31 19.11 6.83 -3.13
N GLY A 32 20.36 6.37 -3.21
CA GLY A 32 21.48 6.95 -2.47
C GLY A 32 21.13 7.25 -1.01
N ASP A 33 21.35 8.50 -0.59
CA ASP A 33 21.02 8.99 0.77
C ASP A 33 19.65 9.69 0.84
N PHE A 34 18.79 9.56 -0.18
CA PHE A 34 17.54 10.33 -0.27
C PHE A 34 16.70 10.23 1.01
N PHE A 35 16.51 9.01 1.53
CA PHE A 35 15.73 8.79 2.75
C PHE A 35 16.41 9.31 4.02
N LEU A 36 17.73 9.47 4.02
CA LEU A 36 18.48 10.05 5.16
C LEU A 36 18.35 11.58 5.21
N LYS A 37 18.18 12.21 4.04
CA LYS A 37 18.10 13.67 3.89
C LYS A 37 16.66 14.17 3.69
N HIS A 38 15.69 13.26 3.64
CA HIS A 38 14.30 13.60 3.41
C HIS A 38 13.75 14.44 4.55
N GLN A 39 13.20 15.61 4.22
CA GLN A 39 12.50 16.45 5.18
C GLN A 39 11.00 16.19 5.07
N PRO A 40 10.33 15.77 6.16
CA PRO A 40 8.90 15.54 6.15
C PRO A 40 8.13 16.85 5.94
N CYS A 41 6.86 16.72 5.55
CA CYS A 41 5.94 17.86 5.42
C CYS A 41 5.89 18.68 6.72
N THR A 42 5.69 19.99 6.59
CA THR A 42 5.50 20.85 7.77
C THR A 42 4.20 20.49 8.50
N PRO A 43 4.08 20.79 9.81
CA PRO A 43 2.86 20.51 10.55
C PRO A 43 1.60 21.11 9.91
N SER A 44 1.68 22.32 9.34
CA SER A 44 0.55 22.96 8.68
C SER A 44 0.14 22.26 7.39
N GLN A 45 1.10 21.81 6.58
CA GLN A 45 0.83 21.02 5.37
C GLN A 45 0.18 19.68 5.72
N LEU A 46 0.71 18.99 6.74
CA LEU A 46 0.16 17.71 7.20
C LEU A 46 -1.29 17.88 7.68
N LEU A 47 -1.58 18.92 8.47
CA LEU A 47 -2.94 19.24 8.91
C LEU A 47 -3.89 19.50 7.74
N SER A 48 -3.45 20.28 6.75
CA SER A 48 -4.23 20.54 5.54
C SER A 48 -4.52 19.26 4.75
N MET A 49 -3.50 18.43 4.51
CA MET A 49 -3.67 17.14 3.81
C MET A 49 -4.60 16.20 4.58
N LYS A 50 -4.50 16.17 5.91
CA LYS A 50 -5.35 15.34 6.77
C LYS A 50 -6.81 15.80 6.71
N GLU A 51 -7.07 17.10 6.67
CA GLU A 51 -8.42 17.62 6.55
C GLU A 51 -9.02 17.30 5.17
N SER A 52 -8.26 17.50 4.09
CA SER A 52 -8.69 17.10 2.74
C SER A 52 -8.96 15.59 2.64
N ALA A 53 -8.14 14.76 3.28
CA ALA A 53 -8.35 13.33 3.34
C ALA A 53 -9.64 12.97 4.11
N ARG A 54 -9.94 13.69 5.20
CA ARG A 54 -11.17 13.49 5.98
C ARG A 54 -12.43 13.81 5.17
N ILE A 55 -12.42 14.92 4.43
CA ILE A 55 -13.53 15.31 3.54
C ILE A 55 -13.77 14.23 2.48
N LYS A 56 -12.70 13.84 1.77
CA LYS A 56 -12.77 12.77 0.75
C LYS A 56 -13.22 11.44 1.34
N GLN A 57 -12.81 11.14 2.57
CA GLN A 57 -13.24 9.90 3.21
C GLN A 57 -14.76 9.84 3.38
N GLU A 58 -15.37 10.97 3.74
CA GLU A 58 -16.83 11.07 3.91
C GLU A 58 -17.55 11.07 2.55
N GLU A 59 -17.01 11.73 1.53
CA GLU A 59 -17.55 11.65 0.16
C GLU A 59 -17.63 10.20 -0.32
N VAL A 60 -16.57 9.42 -0.10
CA VAL A 60 -16.55 7.99 -0.44
C VAL A 60 -17.55 7.20 0.40
N ARG A 61 -17.78 7.54 1.68
CA ARG A 61 -18.85 6.89 2.47
C ARG A 61 -20.22 7.10 1.85
N GLN A 62 -20.51 8.32 1.38
CA GLN A 62 -21.79 8.61 0.72
C GLN A 62 -21.94 7.78 -0.56
N ILE A 63 -20.89 7.69 -1.38
CA ILE A 63 -20.89 6.85 -2.58
C ILE A 63 -21.16 5.37 -2.23
N ILE A 64 -20.57 4.86 -1.15
CA ILE A 64 -20.82 3.49 -0.70
C ILE A 64 -22.27 3.29 -0.26
N LEU A 65 -22.84 4.22 0.51
CA LEU A 65 -24.24 4.16 0.94
C LEU A 65 -25.22 4.21 -0.25
N GLU A 66 -24.99 5.13 -1.19
CA GLU A 66 -25.78 5.25 -2.43
C GLU A 66 -25.71 3.97 -3.27
N THR A 67 -24.51 3.41 -3.43
CA THR A 67 -24.29 2.16 -4.17
C THR A 67 -24.92 0.96 -3.46
N THR A 68 -24.92 0.95 -2.12
CA THR A 68 -25.57 -0.10 -1.33
C THR A 68 -27.08 -0.09 -1.54
N ALA A 69 -27.69 1.10 -1.63
CA ALA A 69 -29.11 1.27 -1.90
C ALA A 69 -29.53 0.94 -3.34
N SER A 70 -28.59 0.94 -4.29
CA SER A 70 -28.83 0.51 -5.67
C SER A 70 -29.08 -1.00 -5.76
N CYS A 71 -29.92 -1.43 -6.71
CA CYS A 71 -30.08 -2.84 -7.04
C CYS A 71 -29.01 -3.38 -8.00
N GLU A 72 -28.20 -2.50 -8.61
CA GLU A 72 -27.25 -2.90 -9.64
C GLU A 72 -26.02 -3.59 -9.06
N LEU A 73 -25.93 -4.90 -9.26
CA LEU A 73 -24.82 -5.74 -8.78
C LEU A 73 -23.46 -5.30 -9.36
N VAL A 74 -23.42 -4.87 -10.62
CA VAL A 74 -22.22 -4.41 -11.30
C VAL A 74 -21.57 -3.25 -10.54
N LEU A 75 -22.36 -2.22 -10.22
CA LEU A 75 -21.87 -1.05 -9.47
C LEU A 75 -21.29 -1.43 -8.11
N LYS A 76 -21.94 -2.37 -7.40
CA LYS A 76 -21.47 -2.85 -6.09
C LYS A 76 -20.12 -3.55 -6.21
N LEU A 77 -19.95 -4.43 -7.18
CA LEU A 77 -18.71 -5.19 -7.40
C LEU A 77 -17.57 -4.26 -7.83
N GLU A 78 -17.82 -3.35 -8.77
CA GLU A 78 -16.82 -2.40 -9.26
C GLU A 78 -16.38 -1.41 -8.18
N LEU A 79 -17.30 -0.95 -7.33
CA LEU A 79 -16.96 -0.09 -6.20
C LEU A 79 -16.01 -0.80 -5.24
N VAL A 80 -16.32 -2.05 -4.87
CA VAL A 80 -15.48 -2.84 -3.96
C VAL A 80 -14.10 -3.09 -4.55
N ASP A 81 -14.02 -3.43 -5.84
CA ASP A 81 -12.74 -3.61 -6.52
C ASP A 81 -11.92 -2.32 -6.56
N THR A 82 -12.56 -1.20 -6.92
CA THR A 82 -11.93 0.12 -6.98
C THR A 82 -11.35 0.54 -5.63
N LEU A 83 -12.11 0.41 -4.55
CA LEU A 83 -11.65 0.74 -3.20
C LEU A 83 -10.44 -0.11 -2.78
N GLN A 84 -10.39 -1.37 -3.19
CA GLN A 84 -9.26 -2.26 -2.92
C GLN A 84 -8.03 -1.93 -3.77
N ARG A 85 -8.21 -1.61 -5.05
CA ARG A 85 -7.11 -1.28 -5.97
C ARG A 85 -6.44 0.04 -5.61
N ILE A 86 -7.20 1.01 -5.10
CA ILE A 86 -6.66 2.29 -4.59
C ILE A 86 -6.05 2.11 -3.19
N GLY A 87 -6.35 1.02 -2.49
CA GLY A 87 -5.78 0.70 -1.17
C GLY A 87 -6.39 1.49 -0.02
N VAL A 88 -7.61 2.02 -0.19
CA VAL A 88 -8.32 2.80 0.84
C VAL A 88 -9.44 2.02 1.54
N ASN A 89 -9.68 0.78 1.11
CA ASN A 89 -10.70 -0.12 1.66
C ASN A 89 -10.62 -0.32 3.19
N TYR A 90 -9.45 -0.14 3.81
CA TYR A 90 -9.27 -0.28 5.26
C TYR A 90 -10.09 0.72 6.09
N HIS A 91 -10.51 1.85 5.49
CA HIS A 91 -11.39 2.83 6.12
C HIS A 91 -12.88 2.43 6.12
N TYR A 92 -13.26 1.49 5.25
CA TYR A 92 -14.66 1.15 4.96
C TYR A 92 -14.95 -0.34 5.15
N ARG A 93 -14.22 -1.00 6.04
CA ARG A 93 -14.30 -2.46 6.22
C ARG A 93 -15.73 -2.92 6.47
N LYS A 94 -16.47 -2.23 7.35
CA LYS A 94 -17.83 -2.61 7.71
C LYS A 94 -18.77 -2.48 6.53
N GLU A 95 -18.71 -1.35 5.83
CA GLU A 95 -19.56 -1.04 4.69
C GLU A 95 -19.28 -2.01 3.53
N ILE A 96 -18.01 -2.35 3.28
CA ILE A 96 -17.61 -3.36 2.29
C ILE A 96 -18.10 -4.76 2.68
N ASP A 97 -17.99 -5.16 3.95
CA ASP A 97 -18.46 -6.47 4.41
C ASP A 97 -19.98 -6.61 4.26
N GLU A 98 -20.73 -5.53 4.53
CA GLU A 98 -22.19 -5.49 4.31
C GLU A 98 -22.54 -5.61 2.83
N LEU A 99 -21.83 -4.87 1.97
CA LEU A 99 -22.02 -4.91 0.52
C LEU A 99 -21.71 -6.31 -0.05
N LEU A 100 -20.65 -6.96 0.42
CA LEU A 100 -20.29 -8.32 0.00
C LEU A 100 -21.30 -9.38 0.46
N ARG A 101 -21.90 -9.20 1.64
CA ARG A 101 -22.97 -10.07 2.12
C ARG A 101 -24.22 -9.94 1.26
N ASP A 102 -24.56 -8.71 0.85
CA ASP A 102 -25.67 -8.45 -0.07
C ASP A 102 -25.40 -9.04 -1.46
N ILE A 103 -24.19 -8.85 -2.00
CA ILE A 103 -23.71 -9.49 -3.24
C ILE A 103 -23.80 -11.02 -3.16
N HIS A 104 -23.55 -11.63 -2.00
CA HIS A 104 -23.67 -13.08 -1.84
C HIS A 104 -25.12 -13.55 -1.79
N GLY A 105 -25.99 -12.82 -1.09
CA GLY A 105 -27.40 -13.15 -0.91
C GLY A 105 -28.27 -12.89 -2.14
N SER A 106 -27.83 -12.02 -3.06
CA SER A 106 -28.56 -11.74 -4.29
C SER A 106 -28.53 -12.95 -5.24
N LYS A 107 -29.71 -13.54 -5.46
CA LYS A 107 -29.97 -14.40 -6.62
C LYS A 107 -30.16 -13.49 -7.83
N HIS A 108 -29.07 -12.93 -8.34
CA HIS A 108 -29.12 -12.30 -9.65
C HIS A 108 -29.29 -13.43 -10.66
N GLU A 109 -30.41 -13.42 -11.39
CA GLU A 109 -30.56 -14.24 -12.59
C GLU A 109 -29.59 -13.66 -13.60
N GLU A 110 -28.52 -14.42 -13.85
CA GLU A 110 -27.46 -14.10 -14.81
C GLU A 110 -28.05 -14.32 -16.20
N GLU A 111 -28.73 -13.29 -16.74
CA GLU A 111 -29.47 -13.39 -18.00
C GLU A 111 -28.80 -12.60 -19.13
N GLY A 112 -28.08 -13.34 -19.98
CA GLY A 112 -27.69 -13.09 -21.36
C GLY A 112 -26.86 -11.84 -21.72
N CYS A 113 -25.85 -11.41 -20.94
CA CYS A 113 -24.95 -10.31 -21.36
C CYS A 113 -23.47 -10.70 -21.49
N ASP A 114 -22.73 -10.11 -22.44
CA ASP A 114 -21.28 -10.33 -22.66
C ASP A 114 -20.43 -9.96 -21.42
N ASP A 115 -20.94 -9.05 -20.59
CA ASP A 115 -20.34 -8.64 -19.32
C ASP A 115 -20.48 -9.70 -18.19
N GLU A 116 -21.20 -10.81 -18.43
CA GLU A 116 -21.39 -11.87 -17.45
C GLU A 116 -20.08 -12.51 -17.02
N LEU A 117 -19.16 -12.80 -17.96
CA LEU A 117 -17.90 -13.44 -17.59
C LEU A 117 -17.09 -12.52 -16.66
N TYR A 118 -17.04 -11.23 -16.96
CA TYR A 118 -16.38 -10.24 -16.11
C TYR A 118 -17.06 -10.18 -14.74
N LEU A 119 -18.39 -10.06 -14.71
CA LEU A 119 -19.17 -9.93 -13.48
C LEU A 119 -19.04 -11.16 -12.57
N VAL A 120 -19.21 -12.36 -13.13
CA VAL A 120 -19.08 -13.65 -12.44
C VAL A 120 -17.66 -13.82 -11.93
N SER A 121 -16.65 -13.52 -12.75
CA SER A 121 -15.24 -13.60 -12.35
C SER A 121 -14.92 -12.65 -11.20
N LEU A 122 -15.42 -11.41 -11.28
CA LEU A 122 -15.19 -10.39 -10.26
C LEU A 122 -15.89 -10.74 -8.95
N ARG A 123 -17.15 -11.18 -9.02
CA ARG A 123 -17.92 -11.68 -7.87
C ARG A 123 -17.19 -12.83 -7.19
N PHE A 124 -16.75 -13.82 -7.97
CA PHE A 124 -16.00 -14.97 -7.44
C PHE A 124 -14.70 -14.54 -6.76
N TYR A 125 -13.91 -13.68 -7.41
CA TYR A 125 -12.65 -13.17 -6.88
C TYR A 125 -12.87 -12.43 -5.55
N LEU A 126 -13.83 -11.52 -5.50
CA LEU A 126 -14.11 -10.72 -4.30
C LEU A 126 -14.59 -11.59 -3.14
N LEU A 127 -15.54 -12.50 -3.37
CA LEU A 127 -16.05 -13.39 -2.32
C LEU A 127 -14.99 -14.35 -1.79
N ARG A 128 -14.08 -14.83 -2.65
CA ARG A 128 -12.95 -15.67 -2.24
C ARG A 128 -11.92 -14.89 -1.42
N LYS A 129 -11.63 -13.66 -1.83
CA LYS A 129 -10.65 -12.78 -1.16
C LYS A 129 -11.10 -12.40 0.27
N HIS A 130 -12.40 -12.21 0.47
CA HIS A 130 -12.97 -11.83 1.76
C HIS A 130 -13.41 -13.03 2.61
N GLY A 131 -13.13 -14.27 2.18
CA GLY A 131 -13.41 -15.47 2.96
C GLY A 131 -14.90 -15.79 3.12
N THR A 132 -15.80 -15.08 2.44
CA THR A 132 -17.25 -15.30 2.49
C THR A 132 -17.63 -16.69 1.95
N MET A 133 -16.80 -17.27 1.08
CA MET A 133 -16.94 -18.64 0.57
C MET A 133 -16.50 -19.74 1.56
N SER A 134 -15.89 -19.41 2.70
CA SER A 134 -15.32 -20.41 3.62
C SER A 134 -16.34 -21.07 4.56
N LEU A 135 -17.60 -20.62 4.59
CA LEU A 135 -18.64 -21.20 5.46
C LEU A 135 -19.52 -22.26 4.79
N LEU A 136 -19.38 -22.50 3.48
CA LEU A 136 -20.26 -23.43 2.73
C LEU A 136 -19.53 -24.59 2.01
N MET A 137 -18.21 -24.75 2.17
CA MET A 137 -17.51 -25.98 1.75
C MET A 137 -17.35 -27.03 2.87
N CYS A 138 -18.04 -26.85 4.01
CA CYS A 138 -18.09 -27.82 5.11
C CYS A 138 -19.43 -28.57 5.24
N LEU A 139 -20.29 -28.56 4.23
CA LEU A 139 -21.51 -29.39 4.16
C LEU A 139 -21.53 -30.22 2.88
#